data_AF-M4EKG6-F1
#
_entry.id   AF-M4EKG6-F1
#
_cell.length_a   1.000
_cell.length_b   1.000
_cell.length_c   1.000
_cell.angle_alpha   90.00
_cell.angle_beta   90.00
_cell.angle_gamma   90.00
#
_symmetry.space_group_name_H-M   'P 1'
#
loop_
_entity.id
_entity.type
_entity.pdbx_description
1 polymer ?
#
loop_
_entity_poly.entity_id
_entity_poly.type
_entity_poly.pdbx_seq_one_letter_code
_entity_poly.pdbx_strand_id
1 'polypeptide(L)'
;MSIIGSKTQRNSTSFLKLLTGNPLFPGKNIVHQLDMMNDLLGTPFVKLLEGSVRDEKAGRYLRSMRLKKSIRFSHRLPHEDLNLRILQKLLSFELNERPTVEEGLVLTLVEYFKGVAKKETIYEISKRALCSNCHQAGIRV
;
A
#
# COMPACT_ATOMS: atom_id res chain seq x y z
N MET A 1 11.40 31.06 17.31
CA MET A 1 10.28 30.35 17.95
C MET A 1 9.74 29.36 16.91
N SER A 2 10.36 28.18 16.82
CA SER A 2 9.74 26.88 17.17
C SER A 2 8.43 26.68 16.41
N ILE A 3 8.33 25.79 15.40
CA ILE A 3 8.32 24.33 15.58
C ILE A 3 9.03 23.63 14.40
N ILE A 4 10.34 23.42 14.53
CA ILE A 4 11.03 22.26 13.93
C ILE A 4 11.14 21.28 15.10
N GLY A 5 10.27 20.28 15.14
CA GLY A 5 10.10 19.51 16.37
C GLY A 5 9.21 18.29 16.24
N SER A 6 9.35 17.52 15.16
CA SER A 6 8.94 16.12 15.17
C SER A 6 9.83 15.35 14.20
N LYS A 7 11.01 14.95 14.72
CA LYS A 7 11.71 13.77 14.25
C LYS A 7 10.77 12.57 14.38
N THR A 8 9.94 12.37 13.37
CA THR A 8 9.45 11.04 13.04
C THR A 8 9.93 10.74 11.63
N GLN A 9 11.26 10.60 11.50
CA GLN A 9 11.81 9.63 10.55
C GLN A 9 11.46 8.23 11.08
N ARG A 10 10.16 7.89 11.10
CA ARG A 10 9.74 6.49 11.15
C ARG A 10 9.49 6.09 9.72
N ASN A 11 10.58 5.66 9.12
CA ASN A 11 10.71 4.79 7.97
C ASN A 11 9.46 3.91 7.88
N SER A 12 8.50 4.30 7.03
CA SER A 12 7.15 3.76 6.97
C SER A 12 7.09 2.40 6.25
N THR A 13 7.91 1.44 6.71
CA THR A 13 7.96 0.06 6.20
C THR A 13 7.96 -0.99 7.32
N SER A 14 7.38 -0.69 8.48
CA SER A 14 7.44 -1.57 9.67
C SER A 14 6.91 -2.98 9.42
N PHE A 15 5.76 -3.14 8.75
CA PHE A 15 5.18 -4.46 8.50
C PHE A 15 5.96 -5.25 7.44
N LEU A 16 6.32 -4.60 6.34
CA LEU A 16 7.08 -5.25 5.27
C LEU A 16 8.47 -5.67 5.71
N LYS A 17 9.13 -4.84 6.53
CA LYS A 17 10.42 -5.18 7.13
C LYS A 17 10.33 -6.42 8.03
N LEU A 18 9.22 -6.61 8.75
CA LEU A 18 9.01 -7.83 9.54
C LEU A 18 8.92 -9.06 8.63
N LEU A 19 8.31 -8.93 7.46
CA LEU A 19 8.14 -10.03 6.50
C LEU A 19 9.40 -10.34 5.68
N THR A 20 10.21 -9.33 5.36
CA THR A 20 11.39 -9.48 4.48
C THR A 20 12.71 -9.51 5.25
N GLY A 21 12.70 -9.27 6.58
CA GLY A 21 13.88 -9.10 7.43
C GLY A 21 14.66 -7.80 7.19
N ASN A 22 14.49 -7.17 6.03
CA ASN A 22 15.17 -5.96 5.59
C ASN A 22 14.17 -4.91 5.11
N PRO A 23 14.46 -3.60 5.24
CA PRO A 23 13.58 -2.57 4.70
C PRO A 23 13.39 -2.74 3.19
N LEU A 24 12.14 -2.70 2.73
CA LEU A 24 11.80 -2.88 1.31
C LEU A 24 12.39 -1.78 0.41
N PHE A 25 12.52 -0.57 0.95
CA PHE A 25 13.07 0.59 0.26
C PHE A 25 14.15 1.25 1.14
N PRO A 26 15.41 0.77 1.12
CA PRO A 26 16.53 1.35 1.88
C PRO A 26 17.04 2.66 1.24
N GLY A 27 16.23 3.70 1.27
CA GLY A 27 16.51 4.96 0.58
C GLY A 27 17.62 5.75 1.27
N LYS A 28 18.63 6.21 0.52
CA LYS A 28 19.67 7.12 1.05
C LYS A 28 19.16 8.56 1.16
N ASN A 29 18.23 8.95 0.29
CA ASN A 29 17.55 10.23 0.25
C ASN A 29 16.20 10.06 -0.48
N ILE A 30 15.39 11.12 -0.54
CA ILE A 30 14.04 11.07 -1.12
C ILE A 30 14.03 10.72 -2.61
N VAL A 31 15.02 11.23 -3.37
CA VAL A 31 15.19 10.97 -4.81
C VAL A 31 15.47 9.49 -5.05
N HIS A 32 16.45 8.94 -4.33
CA HIS A 32 16.80 7.52 -4.40
C HIS A 32 15.64 6.62 -3.92
N GLN A 33 14.89 7.06 -2.91
CA GLN A 33 13.73 6.33 -2.42
C GLN A 33 12.62 6.26 -3.46
N LEU A 34 12.31 7.37 -4.11
CA LEU A 34 11.34 7.41 -5.21
C LEU A 34 11.82 6.55 -6.40
N ASP A 35 13.11 6.57 -6.71
CA ASP A 35 13.65 5.76 -7.81
C ASP A 35 13.50 4.26 -7.55
N MET A 36 13.78 3.80 -6.33
CA MET A 36 13.58 2.41 -5.92
C MET A 36 12.10 2.00 -5.89
N MET A 37 11.21 2.90 -5.48
CA MET A 37 9.76 2.68 -5.54
C MET A 37 9.30 2.53 -6.99
N ASN A 38 9.75 3.41 -7.88
CA ASN A 38 9.46 3.35 -9.32
C ASN A 38 10.04 2.10 -10.00
N ASP A 39 11.20 1.60 -9.56
CA ASP A 39 11.73 0.33 -10.05
C ASP A 39 10.78 -0.85 -9.75
N LEU A 40 10.12 -0.84 -8.60
CA LEU A 40 9.21 -1.91 -8.22
C LEU A 40 7.82 -1.72 -8.84
N LEU A 41 7.25 -0.52 -8.68
CA LEU A 41 5.87 -0.21 -9.00
C LEU A 41 5.67 0.28 -10.44
N GLY A 42 6.75 0.69 -11.12
CA GLY A 42 6.69 1.44 -12.37
C GLY A 42 6.50 2.94 -12.13
N THR A 43 6.80 3.75 -13.13
CA THR A 43 6.63 5.20 -13.04
C THR A 43 5.14 5.55 -13.19
N PRO A 44 4.52 6.29 -12.24
CA PRO A 44 3.16 6.78 -12.40
C PRO A 44 3.05 7.66 -13.65
N PHE A 45 1.96 7.54 -14.40
CA PHE A 45 1.77 8.28 -15.65
C PHE A 45 1.72 9.80 -15.39
N VAL A 46 2.19 10.62 -16.33
CA VAL A 46 2.28 12.09 -16.16
C VAL A 46 0.93 12.71 -15.77
N LYS A 47 -0.18 12.21 -16.32
CA LYS A 47 -1.55 12.65 -15.99
C LYS A 47 -1.93 12.42 -14.52
N LEU A 48 -1.35 11.38 -13.90
CA LEU A 48 -1.52 11.05 -12.50
C LEU A 48 -0.78 12.02 -11.57
N LEU A 49 0.37 12.51 -12.06
CA LEU A 49 1.23 13.45 -11.36
C LEU A 49 0.71 14.90 -11.44
N GLU A 50 0.05 15.27 -12.53
CA GLU A 50 -0.53 16.61 -12.75
C GLU A 50 -1.67 16.94 -11.78
N GLY A 51 -2.52 15.97 -11.41
CA GLY A 51 -3.63 16.19 -10.48
C GLY A 51 -3.27 16.07 -9.00
N SER A 52 -2.18 15.37 -8.67
CA SER A 52 -1.89 14.92 -7.30
C SER A 52 -0.80 15.72 -6.58
N VAL A 53 0.08 16.42 -7.32
CA VAL A 53 1.27 17.07 -6.74
C VAL A 53 1.15 18.59 -6.77
N ARG A 54 0.89 19.18 -5.60
CA ARG A 54 0.77 20.64 -5.42
C ARG A 54 2.11 21.37 -5.41
N ASP A 55 3.20 20.66 -5.09
CA ASP A 55 4.56 21.22 -5.06
C ASP A 55 5.17 21.22 -6.47
N GLU A 56 5.46 22.40 -6.99
CA GLU A 56 5.99 22.58 -8.34
C GLU A 56 7.39 21.96 -8.53
N LYS A 57 8.24 22.00 -7.50
CA LYS A 57 9.59 21.42 -7.53
C LYS A 57 9.52 19.90 -7.55
N ALA A 58 8.65 19.32 -6.72
CA ALA A 58 8.37 17.88 -6.73
C ALA A 58 7.76 17.46 -8.08
N GLY A 59 6.80 18.22 -8.60
CA GLY A 59 6.18 17.98 -9.90
C GLY A 59 7.20 18.00 -11.05
N ARG A 60 8.11 18.99 -11.07
CA ARG A 60 9.20 19.04 -12.08
C ARG A 60 10.10 17.81 -12.00
N TYR A 61 10.50 17.40 -10.80
CA TYR A 61 11.33 16.20 -10.62
C TYR A 61 10.61 14.93 -11.10
N LEU A 62 9.34 14.76 -10.73
CA LEU A 62 8.56 13.60 -11.13
C LEU A 62 8.38 13.52 -12.66
N ARG A 63 8.21 14.68 -13.33
CA ARG A 63 8.17 14.78 -14.79
C ARG A 63 9.52 14.51 -15.45
N SER A 64 10.64 14.81 -14.79
CA SER A 64 11.98 14.55 -15.35
C SER A 64 12.49 13.13 -15.09
N MET A 65 11.79 12.32 -14.29
CA MET A 65 12.16 10.93 -14.05
C MET A 65 11.95 10.07 -15.30
N ARG A 66 12.84 9.08 -15.48
CA ARG A 66 12.72 8.11 -16.56
C ARG A 66 11.49 7.23 -16.34
N LEU A 67 10.74 6.96 -17.41
CA LEU A 67 9.65 5.99 -17.38
C LEU A 67 10.20 4.57 -17.17
N LYS A 68 9.68 3.87 -16.17
CA LYS A 68 10.01 2.50 -15.81
C LYS A 68 8.74 1.66 -15.86
N LYS A 69 8.84 0.44 -16.40
CA LYS A 69 7.75 -0.55 -16.33
C LYS A 69 7.76 -1.19 -14.96
N SER A 70 6.57 -1.49 -14.42
CA SER A 70 6.45 -2.26 -13.18
C SER A 70 7.14 -3.62 -13.31
N ILE A 71 7.86 -4.02 -12.27
CA ILE A 71 8.47 -5.35 -12.17
C ILE A 71 7.53 -6.23 -11.35
N ARG A 72 7.43 -7.51 -11.70
CA ARG A 72 6.67 -8.48 -10.90
C ARG A 72 7.25 -8.55 -9.48
N PHE A 73 6.39 -8.38 -8.49
CA PHE A 73 6.74 -8.44 -7.07
C PHE A 73 7.46 -9.74 -6.68
N SER A 74 7.13 -10.85 -7.34
CA SER A 74 7.76 -12.16 -7.14
C SER A 74 9.27 -12.18 -7.40
N HIS A 75 9.80 -11.29 -8.25
CA HIS A 75 11.24 -11.21 -8.51
C HIS A 75 12.00 -10.47 -7.39
N ARG A 76 11.34 -9.57 -6.67
CA ARG A 76 11.94 -8.76 -5.59
C ARG A 76 11.65 -9.30 -4.22
N LEU A 77 10.54 -10.02 -4.08
CA LEU A 77 10.05 -10.60 -2.84
C LEU A 77 9.84 -12.10 -3.05
N PRO A 78 10.90 -12.91 -2.85
CA PRO A 78 10.85 -14.36 -3.05
C PRO A 78 10.08 -15.08 -1.92
N HIS A 79 9.28 -14.36 -1.11
CA HIS A 79 8.57 -14.95 0.02
C HIS A 79 7.28 -15.62 -0.48
N GLU A 80 7.26 -16.95 -0.48
CA GLU A 80 6.16 -17.74 -1.03
C GLU A 80 4.85 -17.57 -0.24
N ASP A 81 4.93 -17.37 1.08
CA ASP A 81 3.73 -17.24 1.93
C ASP A 81 3.06 -15.85 1.88
N LEU A 82 3.69 -14.86 1.24
CA LEU A 82 3.14 -13.51 1.22
C LEU A 82 2.18 -13.34 0.05
N ASN A 83 0.95 -12.92 0.33
CA ASN A 83 0.02 -12.56 -0.74
C ASN A 83 0.48 -11.28 -1.45
N LEU A 84 1.32 -11.47 -2.47
CA LEU A 84 1.93 -10.40 -3.28
C LEU A 84 0.87 -9.49 -3.94
N ARG A 85 -0.35 -9.99 -4.17
CA ARG A 85 -1.44 -9.19 -4.76
C ARG A 85 -1.95 -8.12 -3.81
N ILE A 86 -2.12 -8.46 -2.53
CA ILE A 86 -2.55 -7.49 -1.51
C ILE A 86 -1.45 -6.47 -1.29
N LEU A 87 -0.21 -6.94 -1.22
CA LEU A 87 0.95 -6.07 -1.08
C LEU A 87 1.06 -5.06 -2.22
N GLN A 88 0.84 -5.50 -3.46
CA GLN A 88 0.86 -4.61 -4.63
C GLN A 88 -0.19 -3.49 -4.52
N LYS A 89 -1.39 -3.80 -4.03
CA LYS A 89 -2.44 -2.79 -3.79
C LYS A 89 -2.07 -1.82 -2.66
N LEU A 90 -1.52 -2.33 -1.55
CA LEU A 90 -1.10 -1.50 -0.42
C LEU A 90 0.01 -0.52 -0.80
N LEU A 91 0.90 -0.92 -1.73
CA LEU A 91 1.99 -0.09 -2.21
C LEU A 91 1.64 0.74 -3.45
N SER A 92 0.38 0.78 -3.90
CA SER A 92 0.01 1.62 -5.05
C SER A 92 0.32 3.10 -4.78
N PHE A 93 0.75 3.79 -5.83
CA PHE A 93 0.95 5.24 -5.84
C PHE A 93 -0.38 5.98 -5.77
N GLU A 94 -1.42 5.40 -6.36
CA GLU A 94 -2.76 5.97 -6.33
C GLU A 94 -3.44 5.70 -5.01
N LEU A 95 -3.82 6.77 -4.32
CA LEU A 95 -4.53 6.67 -3.04
C LEU A 95 -5.86 5.93 -3.21
N ASN A 96 -6.54 6.11 -4.34
CA ASN A 96 -7.82 5.47 -4.62
C ASN A 96 -7.70 3.98 -4.96
N GLU A 97 -6.50 3.51 -5.33
CA GLU A 97 -6.24 2.08 -5.56
C GLU A 97 -5.82 1.34 -4.28
N ARG A 98 -5.46 2.09 -3.24
CA ARG A 98 -5.07 1.54 -1.96
C ARG A 98 -6.33 1.17 -1.17
N PRO A 99 -6.44 -0.08 -0.69
CA PRO A 99 -7.58 -0.46 0.13
C PRO A 99 -7.54 0.27 1.48
N THR A 100 -8.71 0.48 2.09
CA THR A 100 -8.78 0.87 3.50
C THR A 100 -8.19 -0.23 4.39
N VAL A 101 -8.01 0.06 5.68
CA VAL A 101 -7.51 -0.94 6.64
C VAL A 101 -8.48 -2.13 6.71
N GLU A 102 -9.77 -1.84 6.75
CA GLU A 102 -10.86 -2.81 6.77
C GLU A 102 -10.84 -3.67 5.50
N GLU A 103 -10.80 -3.03 4.33
CA GLU A 103 -10.74 -3.73 3.05
C GLU A 103 -9.48 -4.58 2.92
N GLY A 104 -8.33 -4.07 3.35
CA GLY A 104 -7.06 -4.78 3.35
C GLY A 104 -7.10 -6.02 4.24
N LEU A 105 -7.73 -5.92 5.41
CA LEU A 105 -7.94 -7.04 6.32
C LEU A 105 -8.86 -8.10 5.69
N VAL A 106 -10.00 -7.69 5.13
CA VAL A 106 -10.93 -8.63 4.48
C VAL A 106 -10.26 -9.35 3.31
N LEU A 107 -9.53 -8.63 2.45
CA LEU A 107 -8.77 -9.23 1.36
C LEU A 107 -7.76 -10.27 1.87
N THR A 108 -7.13 -9.99 3.01
CA THR A 108 -6.16 -10.90 3.65
C THR A 108 -6.86 -12.16 4.16
N LEU A 109 -7.98 -12.02 4.86
CA LEU A 109 -8.78 -13.14 5.36
C LEU A 109 -9.33 -14.00 4.21
N VAL A 110 -9.79 -13.38 3.13
CA VAL A 110 -10.30 -14.10 1.94
C VAL A 110 -9.22 -15.00 1.32
N GLU A 111 -7.97 -14.53 1.23
CA GLU A 111 -6.90 -15.40 0.75
C GLU A 111 -6.52 -16.46 1.77
N TYR A 112 -6.42 -16.10 3.05
CA TYR A 112 -6.04 -17.02 4.12
C TYR A 112 -6.98 -18.24 4.22
N PHE A 113 -8.30 -18.01 4.09
CA PHE A 113 -9.32 -19.07 4.17
C PHE A 113 -9.73 -19.62 2.80
N LYS A 114 -8.94 -19.38 1.76
CA LYS A 114 -9.20 -19.90 0.41
C LYS A 114 -9.21 -21.43 0.44
N GLY A 115 -10.30 -22.02 -0.07
CA GLY A 115 -10.52 -23.47 -0.05
C GLY A 115 -11.13 -24.00 1.26
N VAL A 116 -11.19 -23.18 2.32
CA VAL A 116 -11.86 -23.51 3.59
C VAL A 116 -13.28 -22.94 3.63
N ALA A 117 -13.48 -21.72 3.13
CA ALA A 117 -14.78 -21.06 3.09
C ALA A 117 -15.03 -20.33 1.76
N LYS A 118 -16.31 -20.12 1.43
CA LYS A 118 -16.70 -19.28 0.29
C LYS A 118 -16.32 -17.83 0.57
N LYS A 119 -15.89 -17.11 -0.47
CA LYS A 119 -15.45 -15.71 -0.33
C LYS A 119 -16.56 -14.85 0.26
N GLU A 120 -17.79 -15.04 -0.22
CA GLU A 120 -18.99 -14.33 0.19
C GLU A 120 -19.21 -14.48 1.70
N THR A 121 -19.02 -15.69 2.24
CA THR A 121 -19.14 -15.95 3.67
C THR A 121 -18.09 -15.19 4.48
N ILE A 122 -16.84 -15.16 4.02
CA ILE A 122 -15.76 -14.41 4.68
C ILE A 122 -16.05 -12.91 4.64
N TYR A 123 -16.55 -12.39 3.51
CA TYR A 123 -16.97 -10.99 3.39
C TYR A 123 -18.07 -10.64 4.40
N GLU A 124 -19.12 -11.46 4.51
CA GLU A 124 -20.24 -11.20 5.43
C GLU A 124 -19.80 -11.27 6.90
N ILE A 125 -19.01 -12.28 7.27
CA ILE A 125 -18.46 -12.39 8.64
C ILE A 125 -17.58 -11.18 8.94
N SER A 126 -16.70 -10.80 8.01
CA SER A 126 -15.79 -9.67 8.19
C SER A 126 -16.56 -8.36 8.31
N LYS A 127 -17.58 -8.15 7.47
CA LYS A 127 -18.44 -6.96 7.52
C LYS A 127 -19.17 -6.87 8.86
N ARG A 128 -19.66 -8.00 9.38
CA ARG A 128 -20.31 -8.07 10.70
C ARG A 128 -19.33 -7.79 11.84
N ALA A 129 -18.10 -8.31 11.77
CA ALA A 129 -17.07 -8.13 12.79
C ALA A 129 -16.45 -6.72 12.80
N LEU A 130 -16.30 -6.10 11.63
CA LEU A 130 -15.73 -4.76 11.46
C LEU A 130 -16.77 -3.65 11.59
N CYS A 131 -18.06 -3.99 11.66
CA CYS A 131 -19.09 -3.01 11.96
C CYS A 131 -19.04 -2.64 13.45
N SER A 132 -18.26 -1.62 13.78
CA SER A 132 -18.14 -1.06 15.14
C SER A 132 -19.46 -0.50 15.71
N ASN A 133 -20.52 -0.39 14.90
CA ASN A 133 -21.79 0.26 15.26
C ASN A 133 -23.03 -0.65 15.18
N CYS A 134 -22.89 -1.98 15.33
CA CYS A 134 -24.07 -2.85 15.49
C CYS A 134 -24.83 -2.69 16.83
N HIS A 135 -24.53 -1.65 17.63
CA HIS A 135 -25.36 -1.22 18.75
C HIS A 135 -26.29 -0.03 18.44
N GLN A 136 -26.39 0.46 17.20
CA GLN A 136 -27.27 1.61 16.91
C GLN A 136 -28.07 1.61 15.61
N ALA A 137 -27.99 0.58 14.77
CA ALA A 137 -28.88 0.48 13.63
C ALA A 137 -29.45 -0.94 13.55
N GLY A 138 -30.68 -1.09 14.05
CA GLY A 138 -31.46 -2.32 14.00
C GLY A 138 -31.80 -2.73 12.58
N ILE A 139 -30.85 -3.36 11.90
CA ILE A 139 -31.09 -4.07 10.63
C ILE A 139 -31.05 -5.57 10.95
N ARG A 140 -32.24 -6.19 10.89
CA ARG A 140 -32.39 -7.65 10.83
C ARG A 140 -31.87 -8.13 9.49
N VAL A 141 -31.14 -9.25 9.55
CA VAL A 141 -30.52 -10.02 8.46
C VAL A 141 -31.47 -10.21 7.27
#